data_AF-A0AAN9I1T6-F1
#
_entry.id   AF-A0AAN9I1T6-F1
#
_cell.length_a   1.000
_cell.length_b   1.000
_cell.length_c   1.000
_cell.angle_alpha   90.00
_cell.angle_beta   90.00
_cell.angle_gamma   90.00
#
_symmetry.space_group_name_H-M   'P 1'
#
loop_
_entity.id
_entity.type
_entity.pdbx_description
1 polymer ?
#
loop_
_entity_poly.entity_id
_entity_poly.type
_entity_poly.pdbx_seq_one_letter_code
_entity_poly.pdbx_strand_id
1 'polypeptide(L)'
;MRKSSPRVTNEAVQMAAAALKGSDHRRATNISDRLDAQQKKLNLPILPTTTIGSFPQTVELRRVRREYKANKISEEEYVKAITEEIHKVVELQEELDIDVLVHGEPERNDMVSNCPALPSLLMSGCSPMDLVA
;
A
#
# COMPACT_ATOMS: atom_id res chain seq x y z
N MET A 1 -10.41 34.28 4.41
CA MET A 1 -8.96 34.08 4.15
C MET A 1 -8.58 32.63 4.44
N ARG A 2 -7.68 32.00 3.68
CA ARG A 2 -7.26 30.60 3.88
C ARG A 2 -6.80 30.30 5.32
N LYS A 3 -6.18 31.27 5.99
CA LYS A 3 -5.63 31.15 7.35
C LYS A 3 -6.65 30.86 8.45
N SER A 4 -7.92 31.26 8.27
CA SER A 4 -8.98 31.06 9.27
C SER A 4 -9.84 29.82 8.98
N SER A 5 -9.45 28.99 8.02
CA SER A 5 -10.21 27.81 7.63
C SER A 5 -9.92 26.65 8.60
N PRO A 6 -10.96 25.96 9.12
CA PRO A 6 -10.79 24.80 9.99
C PRO A 6 -10.11 23.61 9.29
N ARG A 7 -10.01 23.62 7.95
CA ARG A 7 -9.28 22.59 7.18
C ARG A 7 -7.75 22.72 7.31
N VAL A 8 -7.26 23.89 7.71
CA VAL A 8 -5.81 24.18 7.78
C VAL A 8 -5.28 24.06 9.22
N THR A 9 -6.17 24.05 10.22
CA THR A 9 -5.86 23.93 11.64
C THR A 9 -6.48 22.67 12.22
N ASN A 10 -5.67 21.65 12.46
CA ASN A 10 -6.10 20.41 13.11
C ASN A 10 -5.34 20.25 14.44
N GLU A 11 -6.04 20.45 15.55
CA GLU A 11 -5.46 20.41 16.90
C GLU A 11 -4.89 19.03 17.24
N ALA A 12 -5.57 17.95 16.84
CA ALA A 12 -5.08 16.59 17.07
C ALA A 12 -3.74 16.33 16.36
N VAL A 13 -3.60 16.82 15.12
CA VAL A 13 -2.33 16.72 14.36
C VAL A 13 -1.24 17.58 15.00
N GLN A 14 -1.55 18.78 15.46
CA GLN A 14 -0.59 19.65 16.14
C GLN A 14 -0.09 19.04 17.47
N MET A 15 -1.01 18.48 18.26
CA MET A 15 -0.65 17.77 19.49
C MET A 15 0.20 16.53 19.20
N ALA A 16 -0.15 15.73 18.18
CA ALA A 16 0.62 14.56 17.79
C ALA A 16 2.03 14.94 17.32
N ALA A 17 2.16 16.01 16.53
CA ALA A 17 3.46 16.51 16.08
C ALA A 17 4.32 17.04 17.24
N ALA A 18 3.71 17.75 18.20
CA ALA A 18 4.41 18.25 19.39
C ALA A 18 4.82 17.13 20.36
N ALA A 19 4.09 16.01 20.37
CA ALA A 19 4.39 14.84 21.21
C ALA A 19 5.55 13.97 20.67
N LEU A 20 6.03 14.22 19.46
CA LEU A 20 7.14 13.47 18.86
C LEU A 20 8.43 13.66 19.68
N LYS A 21 9.03 12.53 20.08
CA LYS A 21 10.30 12.50 20.80
C LYS A 21 11.45 12.31 19.82
N GLY A 22 12.64 12.78 20.21
CA GLY A 22 13.88 12.53 19.47
C GLY A 22 14.29 11.05 19.38
N SER A 23 13.55 10.12 19.98
CA SER A 23 13.72 8.68 19.81
C SER A 23 12.85 8.10 18.70
N ASP A 24 11.76 8.77 18.30
CA ASP A 24 10.70 8.14 17.48
C ASP A 24 11.14 7.91 16.03
N HIS A 25 12.18 8.59 15.58
CA HIS A 25 12.83 8.37 14.29
C HIS A 25 13.89 7.25 14.32
N ARG A 26 14.10 6.59 15.47
CA ARG A 26 15.07 5.51 15.63
C ARG A 26 14.38 4.23 16.06
N ARG A 27 14.78 3.13 15.43
CA ARG A 27 14.44 1.79 15.90
C ARG A 27 15.20 1.53 17.21
N ALA A 28 14.55 0.87 18.17
CA ALA A 28 15.13 0.57 19.49
C ALA A 28 16.31 -0.42 19.44
N THR A 29 16.36 -1.26 18.39
CA THR A 29 17.38 -2.29 18.22
C THR A 29 18.46 -1.88 17.23
N ASN A 30 19.69 -2.29 17.52
CA ASN A 30 20.84 -2.08 16.64
C ASN A 30 20.72 -2.92 15.37
N ILE A 31 21.46 -2.53 14.34
CA ILE A 31 21.40 -3.20 13.03
C ILE A 31 21.78 -4.68 13.13
N SER A 32 22.84 -5.02 13.86
CA SER A 32 23.32 -6.41 14.01
C SER A 32 22.24 -7.33 14.60
N ASP A 33 21.63 -6.94 15.71
CA ASP A 33 20.59 -7.73 16.37
C ASP A 33 19.38 -7.95 15.46
N ARG A 34 19.05 -6.95 14.61
CA ARG A 34 17.95 -7.06 13.64
C ARG A 34 18.29 -8.01 12.51
N LEU A 35 19.51 -7.94 11.98
CA LEU A 35 19.97 -8.83 10.92
C LEU A 35 19.93 -10.29 11.40
N ASP A 36 20.42 -10.57 12.61
CA ASP A 36 20.39 -11.91 13.18
C ASP A 36 18.95 -12.43 13.38
N ALA A 37 18.05 -11.57 13.88
CA ALA A 37 16.65 -11.94 14.05
C ALA A 37 15.92 -12.14 12.71
N GLN A 38 16.21 -11.31 11.70
CA GLN A 38 15.65 -11.41 10.35
C GLN A 38 16.15 -12.66 9.64
N GLN A 39 17.46 -12.97 9.73
CA GLN A 39 18.04 -14.16 9.13
C GLN A 39 17.45 -15.43 9.74
N LYS A 40 17.29 -15.48 11.07
CA LYS A 40 16.63 -16.62 11.74
C LYS A 40 15.16 -16.79 11.35
N LYS A 41 14.46 -15.69 11.08
CA LYS A 41 13.03 -15.72 10.76
C LYS A 41 12.75 -16.02 9.28
N LEU A 42 13.52 -15.41 8.38
CA LEU A 42 13.30 -15.47 6.94
C LEU A 42 14.12 -16.58 6.27
N ASN A 43 15.23 -16.99 6.90
CA ASN A 43 16.12 -18.07 6.42
C ASN A 43 16.51 -17.93 4.94
N LEU A 44 16.86 -16.70 4.54
CA LEU A 44 17.17 -16.37 3.16
C LEU A 44 18.55 -16.89 2.74
N PRO A 45 18.74 -17.23 1.45
CA PRO A 45 20.06 -17.58 0.92
C PRO A 45 21.01 -16.38 0.92
N ILE A 46 22.29 -16.63 0.61
CA ILE A 46 23.34 -15.59 0.59
C ILE A 46 23.03 -14.46 -0.41
N LEU A 47 22.38 -14.79 -1.53
CA LEU A 47 21.96 -13.85 -2.55
C LEU A 47 20.44 -13.96 -2.77
N PRO A 48 19.63 -13.36 -1.88
CA PRO A 48 18.18 -13.42 -2.02
C PRO A 48 17.72 -12.54 -3.18
N THR A 49 16.74 -13.03 -3.91
CA THR A 49 16.10 -12.39 -5.05
C THR A 49 14.74 -11.83 -4.65
N THR A 50 14.43 -10.64 -5.13
CA THR A 50 13.13 -10.00 -4.90
C THR A 50 12.86 -8.98 -5.99
N THR A 51 11.60 -8.55 -6.10
CA THR A 51 11.17 -7.49 -7.01
C THR A 51 10.75 -6.25 -6.22
N ILE A 52 10.63 -5.10 -6.90
CA ILE A 52 10.46 -3.79 -6.24
C ILE A 52 8.96 -3.44 -6.02
N GLY A 53 8.04 -4.38 -6.25
CA GLY A 53 6.61 -4.20 -5.93
C GLY A 53 5.68 -4.38 -7.12
N SER A 54 5.49 -3.34 -7.93
CA SER A 54 4.43 -3.33 -8.96
C SER A 54 4.69 -4.31 -10.10
N PHE A 55 3.66 -5.07 -10.48
CA PHE A 55 3.65 -5.89 -11.69
C PHE A 55 2.87 -5.22 -12.83
N PRO A 56 3.05 -5.66 -14.10
CA PRO A 56 2.35 -5.08 -15.23
C PRO A 56 0.82 -5.13 -15.08
N GLN A 57 0.17 -3.97 -15.11
CA GLN A 57 -1.29 -3.91 -15.03
C GLN A 57 -1.93 -4.28 -16.37
N THR A 58 -2.71 -5.36 -16.36
CA THR A 58 -3.43 -5.86 -17.53
C THR A 58 -4.61 -4.95 -17.92
N VAL A 59 -5.05 -5.05 -19.18
CA VAL A 59 -6.21 -4.30 -19.69
C VAL A 59 -7.49 -4.67 -18.93
N GLU A 60 -7.64 -5.95 -18.60
CA GLU A 60 -8.76 -6.47 -17.82
C GLU A 60 -8.81 -5.86 -16.42
N LEU A 61 -7.68 -5.78 -15.73
CA LEU A 61 -7.59 -5.16 -14.41
C LEU A 61 -7.99 -3.67 -14.45
N ARG A 62 -7.57 -2.94 -15.49
CA ARG A 62 -7.99 -1.55 -15.69
C ARG A 62 -9.49 -1.43 -15.96
N ARG A 63 -10.11 -2.40 -16.65
CA ARG A 63 -11.56 -2.44 -16.89
C ARG A 63 -12.32 -2.68 -15.59
N VAL A 64 -11.97 -3.74 -14.86
CA VAL A 64 -12.59 -4.11 -13.57
C VAL A 64 -12.59 -2.93 -12.60
N ARG A 65 -11.45 -2.22 -12.49
CA ARG A 65 -11.34 -1.05 -11.61
C ARG A 65 -12.21 0.12 -12.04
N ARG A 66 -12.33 0.36 -13.35
CA ARG A 66 -13.21 1.39 -13.89
C ARG A 66 -14.67 1.05 -13.62
N GLU A 67 -15.05 -0.22 -13.76
CA GLU A 67 -16.40 -0.70 -13.52
C GLU A 67 -16.76 -0.64 -12.03
N TYR A 68 -15.82 -0.98 -11.14
CA TYR A 68 -16.00 -0.83 -9.69
C TYR A 68 -16.20 0.63 -9.30
N LYS A 69 -15.33 1.55 -9.78
CA LYS A 69 -15.50 3.00 -9.55
C LYS A 69 -16.80 3.57 -10.11
N ALA A 70 -17.37 2.93 -11.13
CA ALA A 70 -18.65 3.30 -11.71
C ALA A 70 -19.85 2.60 -11.04
N ASN A 71 -19.64 1.85 -9.95
CA ASN A 71 -20.65 1.05 -9.24
C ASN A 71 -21.38 0.04 -10.15
N LYS A 72 -20.69 -0.49 -11.17
CA LYS A 72 -21.26 -1.44 -12.14
C LYS A 72 -21.07 -2.90 -11.77
N ILE A 73 -20.07 -3.18 -10.92
CA ILE A 73 -19.77 -4.52 -10.39
C ILE A 73 -19.84 -4.47 -8.87
N SER A 74 -20.11 -5.62 -8.25
CA SER A 74 -20.13 -5.70 -6.79
C SER A 74 -18.71 -5.64 -6.21
N GLU A 75 -18.62 -5.31 -4.93
CA GLU A 75 -17.34 -5.39 -4.20
C GLU A 75 -16.78 -6.82 -4.18
N GLU A 76 -17.66 -7.82 -4.07
CA GLU A 76 -17.28 -9.23 -4.09
C GLU A 76 -16.64 -9.61 -5.44
N GLU A 77 -17.22 -9.14 -6.55
CA GLU A 77 -16.67 -9.34 -7.90
C GLU A 77 -15.32 -8.64 -8.08
N TYR A 78 -15.19 -7.43 -7.53
CA TYR A 78 -13.93 -6.68 -7.54
C TYR A 78 -12.84 -7.40 -6.74
N VAL A 79 -13.11 -7.75 -5.48
CA VAL A 79 -12.16 -8.45 -4.60
C VAL A 79 -11.73 -9.78 -5.21
N LYS A 80 -12.67 -10.53 -5.81
CA LYS A 80 -12.37 -11.78 -6.51
C LYS A 80 -11.39 -11.56 -7.66
N ALA A 81 -11.66 -10.60 -8.54
CA ALA A 81 -10.79 -10.29 -9.68
C ALA A 81 -9.38 -9.82 -9.26
N ILE A 82 -9.28 -9.01 -8.19
CA ILE A 82 -7.99 -8.61 -7.62
C ILE A 82 -7.24 -9.81 -7.05
N THR A 83 -7.93 -10.67 -6.30
CA THR A 83 -7.34 -11.87 -5.69
C THR A 83 -6.82 -12.85 -6.74
N GLU A 84 -7.56 -13.04 -7.83
CA GLU A 84 -7.12 -13.87 -8.97
C GLU A 84 -5.86 -13.31 -9.63
N GLU A 85 -5.71 -11.99 -9.73
CA GLU A 85 -4.49 -11.40 -10.31
C GLU A 85 -3.29 -11.52 -9.35
N ILE A 86 -3.51 -11.34 -8.05
CA ILE A 86 -2.47 -11.59 -7.03
C ILE A 86 -2.00 -13.05 -7.10
N HIS A 87 -2.92 -14.00 -7.25
CA HIS A 87 -2.59 -15.42 -7.36
C HIS A 87 -1.65 -15.69 -8.54
N LYS A 88 -1.97 -15.18 -9.73
CA LYS A 88 -1.12 -15.35 -10.91
C LYS A 88 0.27 -14.74 -10.73
N VAL A 89 0.35 -13.58 -10.08
CA VAL A 89 1.62 -12.88 -9.81
C VAL A 89 2.46 -13.67 -8.80
N VAL A 90 1.84 -14.26 -7.79
CA VAL A 90 2.51 -15.14 -6.82
C VAL A 90 3.00 -16.41 -7.50
N GLU A 91 2.14 -17.11 -8.25
CA GLU A 91 2.52 -18.32 -9.00
C GLU A 91 3.70 -18.08 -9.94
N LEU A 92 3.68 -16.95 -10.67
CA LEU A 92 4.77 -16.57 -11.56
C LEU A 92 6.09 -16.37 -10.80
N GLN A 93 6.04 -15.74 -9.62
CA GLN A 93 7.24 -15.52 -8.83
C GLN A 93 7.77 -16.81 -8.20
N GLU A 94 6.89 -17.74 -7.82
CA GLU A 94 7.26 -19.08 -7.36
C GLU A 94 7.92 -19.89 -8.49
N GLU A 95 7.40 -19.82 -9.72
CA GLU A 95 8.01 -20.45 -10.89
C GLU A 95 9.40 -19.89 -11.21
N LEU A 96 9.62 -18.60 -10.93
CA LEU A 96 10.89 -17.91 -11.10
C LEU A 96 11.86 -18.08 -9.93
N ASP A 97 11.50 -18.87 -8.90
CA ASP A 97 12.30 -19.14 -7.70
C ASP A 97 12.70 -17.86 -6.95
N ILE A 98 11.76 -16.92 -6.83
CA ILE A 98 11.97 -15.64 -6.12
C ILE A 98 11.82 -15.85 -4.61
N ASP A 99 12.82 -15.42 -3.84
CA ASP A 99 12.89 -15.64 -2.39
C ASP A 99 11.91 -14.79 -1.57
N VAL A 100 11.67 -13.54 -2.00
CA VAL A 100 10.75 -12.62 -1.33
C VAL A 100 9.74 -12.09 -2.33
N LEU A 101 8.51 -12.58 -2.18
CA LEU A 101 7.39 -12.31 -3.07
C LEU A 101 6.73 -10.96 -2.78
N VAL A 102 6.13 -10.39 -3.82
CA VAL A 102 5.27 -9.21 -3.74
C VAL A 102 3.92 -9.50 -4.39
N HIS A 103 2.85 -8.82 -3.99
CA HIS A 103 1.51 -9.07 -4.53
C HIS A 103 1.23 -8.32 -5.85
N GLY A 104 2.14 -7.45 -6.29
CA GLY A 104 2.04 -6.75 -7.58
C GLY A 104 1.26 -5.44 -7.59
N GLU A 105 0.68 -5.04 -6.46
CA GLU A 105 -0.18 -3.85 -6.30
C GLU A 105 -1.33 -3.69 -7.34
N PRO A 106 -2.05 -4.77 -7.74
CA PRO A 106 -3.15 -4.66 -8.71
C PRO A 106 -4.28 -3.74 -8.25
N GLU A 107 -4.42 -3.54 -6.93
CA GLU A 107 -5.39 -2.68 -6.27
C GLU A 107 -4.98 -1.20 -6.21
N ARG A 108 -3.74 -0.82 -6.58
CA ARG A 108 -3.27 0.59 -6.62
C ARG A 108 -3.16 1.16 -8.05
N ASN A 109 -3.73 2.34 -8.30
CA ASN A 109 -3.69 2.96 -9.64
C ASN A 109 -2.53 3.94 -9.73
N ASP A 110 -2.27 4.64 -8.64
CA ASP A 110 -1.15 5.56 -8.46
C ASP A 110 -0.67 5.43 -7.01
N MET A 111 0.64 5.53 -6.79
CA MET A 111 1.25 5.34 -5.47
C MET A 111 0.78 6.40 -4.46
N VAL A 112 0.40 7.60 -4.92
CA VAL A 112 -0.02 8.74 -4.09
C VAL A 112 -1.54 8.77 -3.91
N SER A 113 -2.30 8.61 -5.00
CA SER A 113 -3.77 8.70 -4.94
C SER A 113 -4.42 7.60 -4.10
N ASN A 114 -3.73 6.47 -3.88
CA ASN A 114 -4.22 5.32 -3.12
C ASN A 114 -3.68 5.28 -1.68
N CYS A 115 -3.02 6.35 -1.22
CA CYS A 115 -2.68 6.50 0.19
C CYS A 115 -3.99 6.64 0.98
N PRO A 116 -4.20 5.88 2.07
CA PRO A 116 -5.45 5.91 2.83
C PRO A 116 -5.85 7.35 3.15
N ALA A 117 -7.14 7.64 2.95
CA ALA A 117 -7.72 8.98 2.92
C ALA A 117 -7.19 9.87 4.05
N LEU A 118 -6.16 10.66 3.74
CA LEU A 118 -5.66 11.68 4.65
C LEU A 118 -6.79 12.73 4.79
N PRO A 119 -7.30 13.00 6.01
CA PRO A 119 -8.53 13.78 6.22
C PRO A 119 -8.51 15.19 5.61
N SER A 120 -7.33 15.71 5.29
CA SER A 120 -7.11 17.06 4.75
C SER A 120 -6.82 17.09 3.24
N LEU A 121 -6.76 15.94 2.57
CA LEU A 121 -6.43 15.87 1.15
C LEU A 121 -7.69 15.97 0.30
N LEU A 122 -7.77 17.02 -0.52
CA LEU A 122 -8.80 17.16 -1.56
C LEU A 122 -8.22 16.68 -2.89
N MET A 123 -8.67 15.52 -3.35
CA MET A 123 -8.40 15.03 -4.71
C MET A 123 -9.59 15.37 -5.61
N SER A 124 -9.34 16.00 -6.76
CA SER A 124 -10.38 16.27 -7.76
C SER A 124 -10.87 14.94 -8.36
N GLY A 125 -12.10 14.55 -8.05
CA GLY A 125 -12.73 13.34 -8.60
C GLY A 125 -12.79 12.12 -7.66
N CYS A 126 -12.37 12.23 -6.40
CA CYS A 126 -12.59 11.17 -5.39
C CYS A 126 -13.98 11.30 -4.74
N SER A 127 -14.80 10.26 -4.90
CA SER A 127 -16.00 10.03 -4.08
C SER A 127 -15.56 9.53 -2.69
N PRO A 128 -16.30 9.80 -1.60
CA PRO A 128 -15.99 9.29 -0.25
C PRO A 128 -16.00 7.75 -0.10
N MET A 129 -16.18 6.99 -1.18
CA MET A 129 -16.32 5.53 -1.20
C MET A 129 -15.01 4.76 -1.38
N ASP A 130 -13.83 5.40 -1.32
CA ASP A 130 -12.54 4.70 -1.28
C ASP A 130 -12.25 4.06 0.10
N LEU A 131 -13.30 3.67 0.83
CA LEU A 131 -13.28 3.21 2.22
C LEU A 131 -13.51 1.70 2.33
N VAL A 132 -12.84 0.89 1.51
CA VAL A 132 -12.61 -0.52 1.85
C VAL A 132 -11.21 -0.95 1.39
N ALA A 133 -10.30 -0.98 2.35
CA ALA A 133 -9.11 -1.83 2.41
C ALA A 133 -8.67 -1.92 3.88
#